data_AF-A0A956H7D3-F1
#
_entry.id   AF-A0A956H7D3-F1
#
_cell.length_a   1.000
_cell.length_b   1.000
_cell.length_c   1.000
_cell.angle_alpha   90.00
_cell.angle_beta   90.00
_cell.angle_gamma   90.00
#
_symmetry.space_group_name_H-M   'P 1'
#
loop_
_entity.id
_entity.type
_entity.pdbx_description
1 polymer ?
#
loop_
_entity_poly.entity_id
_entity_poly.type
_entity_poly.pdbx_seq_one_letter_code
_entity_poly.pdbx_strand_id
1 'polypeptide(L)'
;MTLRSVSFVPFVALLSSVAFACADDGAGDDEIGDSSGTSDSGTSDSGTSDTNTSDTDTSDTGTSDTGGVPCEEDPDQATIHTTYGPVTGGASDVEGVRRFSNIPYAEPPIGLLRFAAPEPPTPWQEPRDATEFGPRCIQLAVSGDDPSTVGSEDCLQLNVWTPDACEGADHPVMVFIHGGGNAVGSAVDPLYDGAILAGAQEAVVVTLNYRLGALGWFAATEHGIPGNNGLRDQILALEWVRDNIDRFGGDPDRVMIFGESAGAVNTCALVGAPAAAGLFSAAIVQSGTC
;
A
#
# COMPACT_ATOMS: atom_id res chain seq x y z
N MET A 1 -8.79 -46.46 14.43
CA MET A 1 -8.72 -45.20 13.66
C MET A 1 -9.93 -44.38 14.03
N THR A 2 -9.72 -43.38 14.89
CA THR A 2 -10.76 -42.62 15.56
C THR A 2 -10.95 -41.31 14.79
N LEU A 3 -12.10 -41.13 14.14
CA LEU A 3 -12.50 -39.86 13.53
C LEU A 3 -12.85 -38.87 14.64
N ARG A 4 -12.14 -37.74 14.71
CA ARG A 4 -12.52 -36.58 15.53
C ARG A 4 -13.40 -35.67 14.69
N SER A 5 -14.61 -35.39 15.16
CA SER A 5 -15.47 -34.33 14.63
C SER A 5 -14.96 -32.97 15.09
N VAL A 6 -14.78 -32.03 14.17
CA VAL A 6 -14.53 -30.63 14.49
C VAL A 6 -15.87 -29.89 14.44
N SER A 7 -16.19 -29.20 15.53
CA SER A 7 -17.43 -28.46 15.72
C SER A 7 -17.39 -27.15 14.95
N PHE A 8 -18.40 -26.90 14.12
CA PHE A 8 -18.62 -25.63 13.41
C PHE A 8 -19.30 -24.64 14.36
N VAL A 9 -18.73 -23.45 14.54
CA VAL A 9 -19.39 -22.31 15.20
C VAL A 9 -19.82 -21.34 14.10
N PRO A 10 -21.12 -20.99 13.96
CA PRO A 10 -21.55 -20.08 12.92
C PRO A 10 -21.33 -18.63 13.36
N PHE A 11 -20.53 -17.89 12.59
CA PHE A 11 -20.39 -16.44 12.72
C PHE A 11 -21.44 -15.80 11.81
N VAL A 12 -22.56 -15.34 12.39
CA VAL A 12 -23.57 -14.53 11.70
C VAL A 12 -23.93 -13.36 12.62
N ALA A 13 -24.02 -12.18 12.00
CA ALA A 13 -24.53 -10.90 12.46
C ALA A 13 -23.55 -10.02 13.27
N LEU A 14 -22.99 -9.01 12.59
CA LEU A 14 -23.39 -7.61 12.81
C LEU A 14 -22.80 -6.75 11.69
N LEU A 15 -23.62 -6.35 10.72
CA LEU A 15 -23.42 -5.16 9.87
C LEU A 15 -24.76 -4.94 9.13
N SER A 16 -25.76 -4.52 9.90
CA SER A 16 -26.92 -3.82 9.34
C SER A 16 -26.79 -2.37 9.77
N SER A 17 -27.18 -1.47 8.87
CA SER A 17 -27.27 -0.01 9.01
C SER A 17 -25.98 0.79 8.88
N VAL A 18 -25.55 1.00 7.63
CA VAL A 18 -25.21 2.37 7.20
C VAL A 18 -26.12 2.69 6.03
N ALA A 19 -27.18 3.44 6.33
CA ALA A 19 -28.11 3.94 5.33
C ALA A 19 -27.45 5.10 4.59
N PHE A 20 -27.64 5.11 3.27
CA PHE A 20 -27.42 6.23 2.38
C PHE A 20 -28.13 7.48 2.94
N ALA A 21 -27.38 8.50 3.35
CA ALA A 21 -27.93 9.80 3.68
C ALA A 21 -27.72 10.72 2.47
N CYS A 22 -28.82 11.02 1.78
CA CYS A 22 -28.90 12.09 0.80
C CYS A 22 -28.59 13.42 1.50
N ALA A 23 -27.82 14.27 0.82
CA ALA A 23 -27.55 15.64 1.23
C ALA A 23 -28.85 16.46 1.25
N ASP A 24 -29.02 17.28 2.29
CA ASP A 24 -29.95 18.41 2.30
C ASP A 24 -29.20 19.63 2.83
N ASP A 25 -29.33 20.73 2.10
CA ASP A 25 -28.63 22.00 2.30
C ASP A 25 -29.13 22.73 3.54
N GLY A 26 -28.22 23.29 4.32
CA GLY A 26 -28.53 24.14 5.47
C GLY A 26 -27.43 25.15 5.73
N ALA A 27 -27.62 26.35 5.17
CA ALA A 27 -26.79 27.54 5.40
C ALA A 27 -26.83 28.00 6.87
N GLY A 28 -25.72 28.60 7.33
CA GLY A 28 -25.65 29.34 8.60
C GLY A 28 -24.23 29.75 8.97
N ASP A 29 -23.87 30.97 8.56
CA ASP A 29 -23.00 32.00 9.17
C ASP A 29 -22.05 31.63 10.32
N ASP A 30 -20.78 32.06 10.22
CA ASP A 30 -20.24 33.09 11.13
C ASP A 30 -18.85 33.60 10.69
N GLU A 31 -18.75 34.92 10.54
CA GLU A 31 -17.52 35.67 10.34
C GLU A 31 -16.79 35.93 11.67
N ILE A 32 -15.49 35.68 11.71
CA ILE A 32 -14.49 36.30 12.62
C ILE A 32 -13.19 36.31 11.79
N GLY A 33 -12.44 37.40 11.56
CA GLY A 33 -12.19 38.61 12.33
C GLY A 33 -10.66 38.80 12.33
N ASP A 34 -10.20 39.77 11.55
CA ASP A 34 -8.81 40.24 11.38
C ASP A 34 -8.14 40.65 12.71
N SER A 35 -6.86 40.31 12.91
CA SER A 35 -5.88 41.31 13.38
C SER A 35 -4.42 40.84 13.31
N SER A 36 -3.65 41.72 12.69
CA SER A 36 -2.19 41.89 12.67
C SER A 36 -1.50 41.99 14.04
N GLY A 37 -0.20 41.65 14.09
CA GLY A 37 0.71 42.11 15.15
C GLY A 37 2.18 41.64 15.07
N THR A 38 2.98 42.35 14.27
CA THR A 38 4.37 42.83 14.52
C THR A 38 5.37 42.08 15.44
N SER A 39 6.48 41.68 14.81
CA SER A 39 7.91 41.93 15.13
C SER A 39 8.38 42.19 16.57
N ASP A 40 9.44 41.48 17.01
CA ASP A 40 10.64 42.13 17.54
C ASP A 40 11.91 41.26 17.37
N SER A 41 13.01 41.96 17.18
CA SER A 41 14.40 41.54 16.98
C SER A 41 15.19 41.52 18.30
N GLY A 42 16.18 40.65 18.43
CA GLY A 42 17.10 40.65 19.58
C GLY A 42 18.37 39.85 19.33
N THR A 43 19.50 40.54 19.36
CA THR A 43 20.85 40.17 18.89
C THR A 43 21.71 39.47 19.96
N SER A 44 22.66 38.63 19.49
CA SER A 44 24.02 38.35 20.00
C SER A 44 24.26 37.91 21.47
N ASP A 45 25.02 36.84 21.68
CA ASP A 45 26.48 36.94 21.95
C ASP A 45 27.18 35.57 21.90
N SER A 46 28.44 35.65 21.53
CA SER A 46 29.51 34.69 21.39
C SER A 46 30.04 34.10 22.71
N GLY A 47 30.62 32.90 22.65
CA GLY A 47 31.38 32.28 23.74
C GLY A 47 32.10 31.00 23.30
N THR A 48 33.41 31.10 23.11
CA THR A 48 34.35 30.07 22.64
C THR A 48 34.89 29.20 23.78
N SER A 49 35.33 27.98 23.42
CA SER A 49 36.32 27.09 24.08
C SER A 49 35.92 26.46 25.43
N ASP A 50 36.25 25.22 25.80
CA ASP A 50 37.48 24.46 25.59
C ASP A 50 37.26 22.94 25.56
N THR A 51 38.27 22.28 24.98
CA THR A 51 38.62 20.87 24.94
C THR A 51 38.52 20.11 26.27
N ASN A 52 38.08 18.85 26.24
CA ASN A 52 38.83 17.78 26.92
C ASN A 52 38.57 16.38 26.33
N THR A 53 39.67 15.75 25.92
CA THR A 53 39.84 14.35 25.55
C THR A 53 39.77 13.44 26.78
N SER A 54 39.14 12.28 26.66
CA SER A 54 39.54 11.09 27.43
C SER A 54 39.15 9.82 26.69
N ASP A 55 40.19 9.11 26.23
CA ASP A 55 40.16 7.74 25.74
C ASP A 55 39.51 6.78 26.75
N THR A 56 38.70 5.85 26.25
CA THR A 56 38.57 4.53 26.89
C THR A 56 38.53 3.45 25.81
N ASP A 57 39.60 2.67 25.83
CA ASP A 57 39.86 1.44 25.09
C ASP A 57 39.09 0.30 25.78
N THR A 58 38.26 -0.46 25.05
CA THR A 58 37.94 -1.84 25.45
C THR A 58 37.40 -2.70 24.30
N SER A 59 38.26 -3.62 23.87
CA SER A 59 38.00 -5.03 23.53
C SER A 59 36.95 -5.37 22.46
N ASP A 60 37.47 -5.59 21.26
CA ASP A 60 37.00 -6.49 20.22
C ASP A 60 36.73 -7.91 20.76
N THR A 61 35.48 -8.35 20.67
CA THR A 61 35.12 -9.78 20.66
C THR A 61 34.17 -10.03 19.50
N GLY A 62 34.76 -10.42 18.36
CA GLY A 62 34.03 -10.90 17.20
C GLY A 62 33.06 -12.02 17.56
N THR A 63 31.77 -11.76 17.35
CA THR A 63 30.73 -12.76 17.20
C THR A 63 30.21 -12.62 15.77
N SER A 64 30.19 -13.74 15.05
CA SER A 64 29.65 -13.85 13.69
C SER A 64 28.18 -13.43 13.67
N ASP A 65 27.93 -12.28 13.06
CA ASP A 65 26.60 -11.71 12.84
C ASP A 65 25.89 -12.49 11.73
N THR A 66 24.91 -13.30 12.09
CA THR A 66 23.85 -13.75 11.17
C THR A 66 22.87 -12.58 11.06
N GLY A 67 23.20 -11.64 10.19
CA GLY A 67 22.58 -10.33 10.09
C GLY A 67 21.12 -10.36 9.64
N GLY A 68 20.21 -10.46 10.62
CA GLY A 68 18.90 -9.82 10.53
C GLY A 68 19.05 -8.39 11.05
N VAL A 69 18.64 -7.40 10.28
CA VAL A 69 18.64 -6.00 10.74
C VAL A 69 17.68 -5.91 11.93
N PRO A 70 18.13 -5.51 13.13
CA PRO A 70 17.24 -5.29 14.27
C PRO A 70 16.18 -4.27 13.88
N CYS A 71 14.94 -4.46 14.36
CA CYS A 71 13.88 -3.46 14.22
C CYS A 71 14.44 -2.05 14.42
N GLU A 72 14.40 -1.20 13.40
CA GLU A 72 14.80 0.20 13.58
C GLU A 72 13.91 0.79 14.68
N GLU A 73 14.56 1.25 15.75
CA GLU A 73 13.94 1.80 16.96
C GLU A 73 13.33 3.19 16.72
N ASP A 74 13.47 3.79 15.53
CA ASP A 74 12.85 5.06 15.21
C ASP A 74 11.34 4.86 14.93
N PRO A 75 10.46 5.33 15.82
CA PRO A 75 9.02 5.19 15.65
C PRO A 75 8.46 6.11 14.57
N ASP A 76 9.19 7.16 14.17
CA ASP A 76 8.67 8.26 13.36
C ASP A 76 9.04 8.14 11.88
N GLN A 77 10.19 7.53 11.55
CA GLN A 77 10.59 7.21 10.17
C GLN A 77 11.36 5.90 10.09
N ALA A 78 10.94 5.00 9.21
CA ALA A 78 11.62 3.74 8.93
C ALA A 78 12.02 3.69 7.45
N THR A 79 13.29 3.36 7.18
CA THR A 79 13.77 3.20 5.79
C THR A 79 13.94 1.72 5.45
N ILE A 80 13.11 1.22 4.55
CA ILE A 80 13.12 -0.19 4.12
C ILE A 80 13.78 -0.32 2.75
N HIS A 81 14.73 -1.24 2.65
CA HIS A 81 15.45 -1.53 1.41
C HIS A 81 14.75 -2.62 0.58
N THR A 82 13.87 -2.21 -0.33
CA THR A 82 13.22 -3.13 -1.28
C THR A 82 14.23 -3.69 -2.30
N THR A 83 13.83 -4.68 -3.10
CA THR A 83 14.61 -5.21 -4.23
C THR A 83 14.96 -4.15 -5.28
N TYR A 84 14.20 -3.05 -5.35
CA TYR A 84 14.39 -1.98 -6.33
C TYR A 84 15.04 -0.72 -5.74
N GLY A 85 15.05 -0.57 -4.42
CA GLY A 85 15.68 0.55 -3.74
C GLY A 85 15.02 0.91 -2.41
N PRO A 86 15.63 1.84 -1.65
CA PRO A 86 15.12 2.25 -0.34
C PRO A 86 13.83 3.08 -0.43
N VAL A 87 12.91 2.86 0.51
CA VAL A 87 11.69 3.65 0.71
C VAL A 87 11.59 4.07 2.17
N THR A 88 11.24 5.33 2.41
CA THR A 88 11.08 5.88 3.77
C THR A 88 9.61 6.11 4.06
N GLY A 89 9.06 5.31 4.97
CA GLY A 89 7.69 5.46 5.46
C GLY A 89 7.63 6.24 6.78
N GLY A 90 6.44 6.31 7.37
CA GLY A 90 6.23 6.98 8.65
C GLY A 90 5.08 6.39 9.44
N ALA A 91 4.75 7.03 10.57
CA ALA A 91 3.59 6.65 11.38
C ALA A 91 2.28 6.78 10.58
N SER A 92 1.33 5.90 10.85
CA SER A 92 -0.06 6.04 10.42
C SER A 92 -0.91 6.74 11.48
N ASP A 93 -2.19 6.98 11.18
CA ASP A 93 -3.15 7.53 12.16
C ASP A 93 -3.53 6.54 13.28
N VAL A 94 -3.10 5.28 13.18
CA VAL A 94 -3.28 4.25 14.21
C VAL A 94 -1.96 4.04 14.96
N GLU A 95 -2.02 4.18 16.28
CA GLU A 95 -0.86 3.97 17.16
C GLU A 95 -0.27 2.56 16.97
N GLY A 96 1.05 2.50 16.84
CA GLY A 96 1.76 1.23 16.62
C GLY A 96 1.64 0.67 15.20
N VAL A 97 1.08 1.41 14.25
CA VAL A 97 1.04 1.00 12.83
C VAL A 97 1.82 2.00 11.98
N ARG A 98 2.77 1.50 11.18
CA ARG A 98 3.52 2.27 10.19
C ARG A 98 2.87 2.17 8.82
N ARG A 99 3.04 3.21 8.00
CA ARG A 99 2.57 3.30 6.61
C ARG A 99 3.73 3.60 5.67
N PHE A 100 3.76 2.88 4.56
CA PHE A 100 4.63 3.12 3.42
C PHE A 100 3.74 3.21 2.17
N SER A 101 3.59 4.40 1.62
CA SER A 101 2.72 4.69 0.49
C SER A 101 3.50 4.92 -0.80
N ASN A 102 2.82 4.87 -1.94
CA ASN A 102 3.39 5.26 -3.24
C ASN A 102 4.66 4.46 -3.64
N ILE A 103 4.74 3.19 -3.26
CA ILE A 103 5.86 2.32 -3.64
C ILE A 103 5.61 1.81 -5.06
N PRO A 104 6.46 2.12 -6.05
CA PRO A 104 6.27 1.62 -7.41
C PRO A 104 6.55 0.12 -7.44
N TYR A 105 5.64 -0.65 -8.05
CA TYR A 105 5.86 -2.08 -8.33
C TYR A 105 6.05 -2.36 -9.82
N ALA A 106 5.92 -1.33 -10.67
CA ALA A 106 6.13 -1.41 -12.11
C ALA A 106 6.71 -0.11 -12.67
N GLU A 107 7.30 -0.19 -13.87
CA GLU A 107 7.55 0.98 -14.71
C GLU A 107 6.25 1.74 -15.00
N PRO A 108 6.29 3.08 -15.05
CA PRO A 108 5.16 3.88 -15.48
C PRO A 108 4.66 3.41 -16.87
N PRO A 109 3.39 2.98 -17.01
CA PRO A 109 2.87 2.46 -18.26
C PRO A 109 2.50 3.62 -19.21
N ILE A 110 3.49 4.43 -19.57
CA ILE A 110 3.33 5.61 -20.43
C ILE A 110 3.99 5.40 -21.79
N GLY A 111 3.55 6.18 -22.79
CA GLY A 111 4.12 6.13 -24.13
C GLY A 111 4.00 4.72 -24.75
N LEU A 112 5.14 4.08 -25.01
CA LEU A 112 5.18 2.73 -25.59
C LEU A 112 4.67 1.64 -24.63
N LEU A 113 4.68 1.89 -23.31
CA LEU A 113 4.21 0.93 -22.31
C LEU A 113 2.70 0.99 -22.05
N ARG A 114 1.99 1.98 -22.61
CA ARG A 114 0.56 2.25 -22.35
C ARG A 114 -0.34 1.01 -22.41
N PHE A 115 -0.18 0.22 -23.46
CA PHE A 115 -0.94 -1.03 -23.67
C PHE A 115 -0.07 -2.28 -23.60
N ALA A 116 1.19 -2.14 -23.16
CA ALA A 116 2.09 -3.26 -22.96
C ALA A 116 1.79 -3.95 -21.61
N ALA A 117 2.26 -5.19 -21.47
CA ALA A 117 2.35 -5.82 -20.16
C ALA A 117 3.22 -4.95 -19.22
N PRO A 118 2.93 -4.90 -17.92
CA PRO A 118 3.76 -4.14 -17.00
C PRO A 118 5.16 -4.75 -16.91
N GLU A 119 6.15 -3.89 -16.69
CA GLU A 119 7.55 -4.28 -16.50
C GLU A 119 7.98 -3.88 -15.09
N PRO A 120 8.90 -4.63 -14.43
CA PRO A 120 9.45 -4.23 -13.14
C PRO A 120 10.08 -2.83 -13.17
N PRO A 121 9.99 -2.04 -12.08
CA PRO A 121 10.48 -0.67 -12.06
C PRO A 121 12.00 -0.63 -12.15
N THR A 122 12.53 0.45 -12.74
CA THR A 122 13.96 0.75 -12.74
C THR A 122 14.41 0.96 -11.31
N PRO A 123 15.45 0.22 -10.85
CA PRO A 123 16.00 0.40 -9.52
C PRO A 123 16.48 1.82 -9.26
N TRP A 124 16.35 2.28 -8.02
CA TRP A 124 16.80 3.59 -7.56
C TRP A 124 17.77 3.45 -6.38
N GLN A 125 18.63 4.44 -6.21
CA GLN A 125 19.67 4.45 -5.16
C GLN A 125 19.26 5.32 -3.97
N GLU A 126 18.66 6.48 -4.22
CA GLU A 126 18.25 7.42 -3.18
C GLU A 126 16.90 7.01 -2.55
N PRO A 127 16.72 7.13 -1.22
CA PRO A 127 15.45 6.85 -0.56
C PRO A 127 14.29 7.60 -1.22
N ARG A 128 13.24 6.86 -1.58
CA ARG A 128 11.98 7.46 -2.02
C ARG A 128 11.11 7.77 -0.82
N ASP A 129 10.51 8.94 -0.82
CA ASP A 129 9.50 9.32 0.16
C ASP A 129 8.23 8.49 -0.06
N ALA A 130 7.91 7.67 0.92
CA ALA A 130 6.73 6.82 1.00
C ALA A 130 5.79 7.28 2.13
N THR A 131 5.84 8.55 2.54
CA THR A 131 4.95 9.11 3.57
C THR A 131 3.64 9.64 2.97
N GLU A 132 3.61 9.96 1.68
CA GLU A 132 2.43 10.47 0.98
C GLU A 132 1.88 9.46 -0.04
N PHE A 133 0.55 9.47 -0.24
CA PHE A 133 -0.07 8.67 -1.29
C PHE A 133 0.24 9.25 -2.68
N GLY A 134 0.54 8.35 -3.63
CA GLY A 134 0.70 8.73 -5.02
C GLY A 134 -0.64 8.93 -5.74
N PRO A 135 -0.61 9.15 -7.07
CA PRO A 135 -1.82 9.35 -7.85
C PRO A 135 -2.68 8.07 -7.98
N ARG A 136 -3.99 8.26 -8.18
CA ARG A 136 -4.87 7.21 -8.71
C ARG A 136 -4.64 7.01 -10.21
N CYS A 137 -4.99 5.84 -10.73
CA CYS A 137 -4.97 5.61 -12.18
C CYS A 137 -6.01 6.48 -12.90
N ILE A 138 -5.73 6.82 -14.17
CA ILE A 138 -6.64 7.58 -15.03
C ILE A 138 -8.04 6.96 -15.03
N GLN A 139 -9.03 7.77 -14.70
CA GLN A 139 -10.45 7.41 -14.67
C GLN A 139 -11.33 8.67 -14.75
N LEU A 140 -12.62 8.48 -14.99
CA LEU A 140 -13.59 9.56 -14.86
C LEU A 140 -13.82 9.88 -13.37
N ALA A 141 -14.01 11.15 -13.05
CA ALA A 141 -14.42 11.57 -11.72
C ALA A 141 -15.74 10.89 -11.34
N VAL A 142 -15.80 10.35 -10.12
CA VAL A 142 -16.98 9.61 -9.61
C VAL A 142 -18.01 10.56 -8.97
N SER A 143 -17.69 11.85 -8.84
CA SER A 143 -18.53 12.86 -8.20
C SER A 143 -19.54 13.50 -9.18
N GLY A 144 -20.76 12.95 -9.22
CA GLY A 144 -21.92 13.59 -9.85
C GLY A 144 -21.84 13.71 -11.38
N ASP A 145 -22.37 14.82 -11.92
CA ASP A 145 -22.36 15.12 -13.36
C ASP A 145 -21.01 15.65 -13.87
N ASP A 146 -19.90 15.50 -13.11
CA ASP A 146 -18.58 15.95 -13.53
C ASP A 146 -17.96 14.97 -14.54
N PRO A 147 -17.82 15.35 -15.82
CA PRO A 147 -17.20 14.49 -16.84
C PRO A 147 -15.67 14.58 -16.81
N SER A 148 -15.06 15.20 -15.78
CA SER A 148 -13.62 15.38 -15.71
C SER A 148 -12.89 14.04 -15.63
N THR A 149 -11.70 14.02 -16.24
CA THR A 149 -10.76 12.92 -16.10
C THR A 149 -9.77 13.26 -15.01
N VAL A 150 -9.57 12.34 -14.08
CA VAL A 150 -8.66 12.48 -12.94
C VAL A 150 -7.61 11.36 -12.96
N GLY A 151 -6.52 11.56 -12.22
CA GLY A 151 -5.46 10.55 -12.06
C GLY A 151 -4.31 10.70 -13.06
N SER A 152 -3.44 9.70 -13.05
CA SER A 152 -2.20 9.61 -13.84
C SER A 152 -2.09 8.24 -14.51
N GLU A 153 -1.40 8.15 -15.65
CA GLU A 153 -1.00 6.85 -16.21
C GLU A 153 0.15 6.25 -15.41
N ASP A 154 1.02 7.10 -14.86
CA ASP A 154 2.00 6.72 -13.85
C ASP A 154 1.27 6.53 -12.51
N CYS A 155 0.71 5.34 -12.31
CA CYS A 155 -0.12 5.01 -11.15
C CYS A 155 0.14 3.61 -10.57
N LEU A 156 1.08 2.84 -11.13
CA LEU A 156 1.35 1.45 -10.75
C LEU A 156 2.19 1.37 -9.47
N GLN A 157 1.53 1.73 -8.39
CA GLN A 157 2.07 1.80 -7.05
C GLN A 157 1.22 0.99 -6.07
N LEU A 158 1.83 0.65 -4.94
CA LEU A 158 1.17 0.01 -3.81
C LEU A 158 1.48 0.77 -2.52
N ASN A 159 0.68 0.49 -1.50
CA ASN A 159 0.85 0.99 -0.15
C ASN A 159 0.88 -0.19 0.82
N VAL A 160 1.66 -0.08 1.90
CA VAL A 160 1.84 -1.10 2.92
C VAL A 160 1.58 -0.47 4.29
N TRP A 161 0.73 -1.12 5.09
CA TRP A 161 0.58 -0.85 6.52
C TRP A 161 1.06 -2.06 7.30
N THR A 162 1.84 -1.83 8.36
CA THR A 162 2.40 -2.92 9.15
C THR A 162 2.48 -2.52 10.64
N PRO A 163 2.15 -3.43 11.58
CA PRO A 163 2.38 -3.21 13.00
C PRO A 163 3.88 -3.21 13.33
N ASP A 164 4.65 -4.09 12.69
CA ASP A 164 6.09 -4.24 12.90
C ASP A 164 6.83 -4.22 11.56
N ALA A 165 7.50 -3.12 11.26
CA ALA A 165 8.29 -3.02 10.03
C ALA A 165 9.69 -3.60 10.23
N CYS A 166 9.76 -4.92 10.44
CA CYS A 166 10.99 -5.66 10.71
C CYS A 166 11.00 -7.04 10.07
N GLU A 167 12.13 -7.42 9.46
CA GLU A 167 12.31 -8.77 8.95
C GLU A 167 12.20 -9.82 10.07
N GLY A 168 11.49 -10.93 9.81
CA GLY A 168 11.28 -12.02 10.77
C GLY A 168 10.15 -11.81 11.78
N ALA A 169 9.34 -10.76 11.65
CA ALA A 169 8.09 -10.64 12.43
C ALA A 169 7.01 -11.65 11.99
N ASP A 170 7.08 -12.12 10.74
CA ASP A 170 6.27 -13.19 10.15
C ASP A 170 4.74 -13.01 10.29
N HIS A 171 4.28 -11.77 10.18
CA HIS A 171 2.86 -11.41 10.21
C HIS A 171 2.11 -11.93 8.98
N PRO A 172 0.84 -12.37 9.11
CA PRO A 172 0.03 -12.67 7.92
C PRO A 172 -0.11 -11.44 7.01
N VAL A 173 -0.17 -11.67 5.70
CA VAL A 173 -0.27 -10.59 4.70
C VAL A 173 -1.64 -10.58 4.06
N MET A 174 -2.29 -9.41 4.03
CA MET A 174 -3.59 -9.19 3.41
C MET A 174 -3.44 -8.21 2.24
N VAL A 175 -3.63 -8.67 1.00
CA VAL A 175 -3.52 -7.84 -0.21
C VAL A 175 -4.90 -7.51 -0.76
N PHE A 176 -5.29 -6.24 -0.68
CA PHE A 176 -6.59 -5.75 -1.12
C PHE A 176 -6.56 -5.27 -2.57
N ILE A 177 -7.52 -5.76 -3.34
CA ILE A 177 -7.77 -5.39 -4.74
C ILE A 177 -9.09 -4.61 -4.79
N HIS A 178 -9.00 -3.31 -5.09
CA HIS A 178 -10.17 -2.44 -5.08
C HIS A 178 -11.17 -2.76 -6.22
N GLY A 179 -12.44 -2.47 -5.95
CA GLY A 179 -13.55 -2.56 -6.92
C GLY A 179 -13.61 -1.38 -7.89
N GLY A 180 -14.81 -1.09 -8.40
CA GLY A 180 -15.07 0.03 -9.32
C GLY A 180 -15.25 -0.37 -10.79
N GLY A 181 -15.79 -1.57 -11.04
CA GLY A 181 -16.14 -2.02 -12.39
C GLY A 181 -14.95 -2.11 -13.34
N ASN A 182 -13.72 -2.19 -12.82
CA ASN A 182 -12.48 -2.13 -13.60
C ASN A 182 -12.32 -0.82 -14.40
N ALA A 183 -13.06 0.24 -14.05
CA ALA A 183 -13.09 1.52 -14.74
C ALA A 183 -12.82 2.72 -13.82
N VAL A 184 -13.12 2.59 -12.52
CA VAL A 184 -12.87 3.58 -11.46
C VAL A 184 -12.34 2.86 -10.21
N GLY A 185 -12.01 3.62 -9.17
CA GLY A 185 -11.47 3.16 -7.90
C GLY A 185 -9.96 3.40 -7.77
N SER A 186 -9.44 3.34 -6.54
CA SER A 186 -8.01 3.45 -6.28
C SER A 186 -7.61 2.87 -4.93
N ALA A 187 -6.36 2.41 -4.82
CA ALA A 187 -5.73 2.06 -3.55
C ALA A 187 -5.52 3.23 -2.58
N VAL A 188 -5.72 4.47 -3.03
CA VAL A 188 -5.60 5.68 -2.20
C VAL A 188 -6.97 6.23 -1.77
N ASP A 189 -8.06 5.54 -2.09
CA ASP A 189 -9.39 5.94 -1.59
C ASP A 189 -9.42 5.78 -0.06
N PRO A 190 -9.85 6.80 0.71
CA PRO A 190 -9.85 6.74 2.19
C PRO A 190 -10.66 5.57 2.78
N LEU A 191 -11.60 5.04 2.00
CA LEU A 191 -12.36 3.84 2.36
C LEU A 191 -11.47 2.60 2.56
N TYR A 192 -10.30 2.57 1.92
CA TYR A 192 -9.38 1.43 1.92
C TYR A 192 -8.10 1.71 2.72
N ASP A 193 -8.14 2.68 3.65
CA ASP A 193 -7.01 2.87 4.58
C ASP A 193 -6.80 1.59 5.40
N GLY A 194 -5.62 1.00 5.26
CA GLY A 194 -5.27 -0.28 5.87
C GLY A 194 -4.93 -0.20 7.36
N ALA A 195 -4.77 0.98 7.94
CA ALA A 195 -4.18 1.15 9.27
C ALA A 195 -4.98 0.44 10.37
N ILE A 196 -6.31 0.60 10.36
CA ILE A 196 -7.20 -0.05 11.34
C ILE A 196 -7.13 -1.56 11.21
N LEU A 197 -7.13 -2.09 9.98
CA LEU A 197 -7.09 -3.52 9.74
C LEU A 197 -5.75 -4.13 10.14
N ALA A 198 -4.64 -3.46 9.82
CA ALA A 198 -3.29 -3.88 10.17
C ALA A 198 -3.09 -3.99 11.69
N GLY A 199 -3.51 -2.96 12.43
CA GLY A 199 -3.42 -2.96 13.90
C GLY A 199 -4.38 -3.95 14.56
N ALA A 200 -5.63 -4.04 14.09
CA ALA A 200 -6.63 -4.89 14.72
C ALA A 200 -6.42 -6.40 14.47
N GLN A 201 -5.75 -6.77 13.38
CA GLN A 201 -5.50 -8.17 13.02
C GLN A 201 -4.05 -8.60 13.19
N GLU A 202 -3.16 -7.69 13.63
CA GLU A 202 -1.71 -7.91 13.68
C GLU A 202 -1.22 -8.49 12.34
N ALA A 203 -1.47 -7.74 11.27
CA ALA A 203 -1.26 -8.19 9.89
C ALA A 203 -0.62 -7.09 9.05
N VAL A 204 0.17 -7.48 8.04
CA VAL A 204 0.61 -6.54 7.01
C VAL A 204 -0.51 -6.40 5.98
N VAL A 205 -0.98 -5.17 5.77
CA VAL A 205 -2.02 -4.86 4.79
C VAL A 205 -1.40 -4.16 3.59
N VAL A 206 -1.68 -4.66 2.40
CA VAL A 206 -1.20 -4.09 1.13
C VAL A 206 -2.40 -3.65 0.30
N THR A 207 -2.39 -2.43 -0.22
CA THR A 207 -3.34 -1.98 -1.25
C THR A 207 -2.57 -1.63 -2.52
N LEU A 208 -3.14 -1.88 -3.70
CA LEU A 208 -2.48 -1.60 -4.97
C LEU A 208 -3.40 -0.97 -6.00
N ASN A 209 -2.89 0.01 -6.74
CA ASN A 209 -3.53 0.47 -7.96
C ASN A 209 -3.24 -0.52 -9.08
N TYR A 210 -4.13 -0.60 -10.07
CA TYR A 210 -3.92 -1.33 -11.33
C TYR A 210 -4.58 -0.53 -12.47
N ARG A 211 -4.12 -0.67 -13.72
CA ARG A 211 -4.70 0.09 -14.84
C ARG A 211 -6.19 -0.19 -15.00
N LEU A 212 -6.93 0.87 -15.30
CA LEU A 212 -8.39 0.86 -15.43
C LEU A 212 -8.86 1.13 -16.86
N GLY A 213 -10.12 0.82 -17.12
CA GLY A 213 -10.80 1.08 -18.40
C GLY A 213 -10.04 0.50 -19.59
N ALA A 214 -9.96 1.27 -20.67
CA ALA A 214 -9.23 0.86 -21.87
C ALA A 214 -7.72 0.66 -21.61
N LEU A 215 -7.11 1.42 -20.70
CA LEU A 215 -5.67 1.29 -20.42
C LEU A 215 -5.34 -0.07 -19.78
N GLY A 216 -6.24 -0.61 -18.96
CA GLY A 216 -6.06 -1.92 -18.31
C GLY A 216 -6.59 -3.11 -19.13
N TRP A 217 -7.63 -2.92 -19.92
CA TRP A 217 -8.40 -4.05 -20.46
C TRP A 217 -8.53 -4.09 -21.99
N PHE A 218 -7.99 -3.10 -22.70
CA PHE A 218 -8.01 -3.11 -24.17
C PHE A 218 -7.20 -4.29 -24.73
N ALA A 219 -7.82 -5.03 -25.66
CA ALA A 219 -7.19 -6.12 -26.37
C ALA A 219 -7.30 -5.88 -27.88
N ALA A 220 -6.17 -6.00 -28.57
CA ALA A 220 -6.04 -5.98 -30.01
C ALA A 220 -4.95 -6.98 -30.40
N THR A 221 -5.27 -8.27 -30.30
CA THR A 221 -4.31 -9.37 -30.44
C THR A 221 -3.64 -9.39 -31.82
N GLU A 222 -4.35 -8.98 -32.87
CA GLU A 222 -3.80 -8.81 -34.23
C GLU A 222 -2.72 -7.73 -34.34
N HIS A 223 -2.65 -6.84 -33.35
CA HIS A 223 -1.66 -5.77 -33.22
C HIS A 223 -0.67 -6.02 -32.08
N GLY A 224 -0.63 -7.24 -31.53
CA GLY A 224 0.28 -7.60 -30.44
C GLY A 224 -0.12 -7.08 -29.07
N ILE A 225 -1.36 -6.62 -28.88
CA ILE A 225 -1.89 -6.18 -27.58
C ILE A 225 -2.78 -7.31 -27.04
N PRO A 226 -2.26 -8.17 -26.14
CA PRO A 226 -3.00 -9.34 -25.67
C PRO A 226 -4.18 -9.00 -24.75
N GLY A 227 -4.20 -7.79 -24.18
CA GLY A 227 -5.15 -7.37 -23.15
C GLY A 227 -4.85 -7.94 -21.77
N ASN A 228 -5.81 -7.75 -20.87
CA ASN A 228 -5.72 -8.11 -19.45
C ASN A 228 -4.53 -7.48 -18.71
N ASN A 229 -4.12 -6.28 -19.13
CA ASN A 229 -3.02 -5.56 -18.50
C ASN A 229 -3.33 -5.22 -17.04
N GLY A 230 -4.58 -4.86 -16.69
CA GLY A 230 -4.97 -4.65 -15.29
C GLY A 230 -4.79 -5.91 -14.41
N LEU A 231 -5.02 -7.11 -14.96
CA LEU A 231 -4.74 -8.38 -14.25
C LEU A 231 -3.24 -8.64 -14.16
N ARG A 232 -2.48 -8.32 -15.21
CA ARG A 232 -1.01 -8.46 -15.22
C ARG A 232 -0.36 -7.49 -14.24
N ASP A 233 -0.91 -6.29 -14.08
CA ASP A 233 -0.48 -5.30 -13.08
C ASP A 233 -0.63 -5.88 -11.67
N GLN A 234 -1.79 -6.50 -11.37
CA GLN A 234 -2.02 -7.17 -10.10
C GLN A 234 -1.07 -8.36 -9.88
N ILE A 235 -0.76 -9.15 -10.91
CA ILE A 235 0.21 -10.25 -10.82
C ILE A 235 1.60 -9.70 -10.49
N LEU A 236 2.06 -8.65 -11.18
CA LEU A 236 3.37 -8.05 -10.90
C LEU A 236 3.43 -7.43 -9.49
N ALA A 237 2.33 -6.84 -9.00
CA ALA A 237 2.24 -6.39 -7.61
C ALA A 237 2.35 -7.55 -6.62
N LEU A 238 1.74 -8.71 -6.91
CA LEU A 238 1.86 -9.90 -6.06
C LEU A 238 3.27 -10.52 -6.12
N GLU A 239 3.96 -10.45 -7.26
CA GLU A 239 5.38 -10.79 -7.35
C GLU A 239 6.22 -9.84 -6.50
N TRP A 240 5.92 -8.54 -6.52
CA TRP A 240 6.56 -7.57 -5.62
C TRP A 240 6.33 -7.93 -4.15
N VAL A 241 5.10 -8.29 -3.76
CA VAL A 241 4.78 -8.73 -2.38
C VAL A 241 5.61 -9.95 -1.99
N ARG A 242 5.64 -11.00 -2.83
CA ARG A 242 6.47 -12.19 -2.59
C ARG A 242 7.93 -11.83 -2.34
N ASP A 243 8.47 -10.90 -3.13
CA ASP A 243 9.90 -10.58 -3.14
C ASP A 243 10.31 -9.57 -2.05
N ASN A 244 9.36 -8.87 -1.43
CA ASN A 244 9.64 -7.71 -0.57
C ASN A 244 8.95 -7.69 0.79
N ILE A 245 7.83 -8.40 0.98
CA ILE A 245 6.97 -8.17 2.15
C ILE A 245 7.59 -8.61 3.48
N ASP A 246 8.55 -9.54 3.42
CA ASP A 246 9.39 -9.96 4.54
C ASP A 246 10.07 -8.77 5.23
N ARG A 247 10.58 -7.82 4.47
CA ARG A 247 11.24 -6.62 4.97
C ARG A 247 10.29 -5.63 5.65
N PHE A 248 8.98 -5.77 5.40
CA PHE A 248 7.91 -5.02 6.06
C PHE A 248 7.30 -5.81 7.23
N GLY A 249 7.88 -6.97 7.58
CA GLY A 249 7.43 -7.86 8.65
C GLY A 249 6.33 -8.83 8.28
N GLY A 250 6.00 -8.95 6.99
CA GLY A 250 5.02 -9.92 6.51
C GLY A 250 5.65 -11.26 6.15
N ASP A 251 4.92 -12.35 6.35
CA ASP A 251 5.32 -13.68 5.89
C ASP A 251 4.87 -13.89 4.42
N PRO A 252 5.80 -14.01 3.45
CA PRO A 252 5.47 -14.20 2.03
C PRO A 252 4.78 -15.54 1.74
N ASP A 253 4.85 -16.53 2.63
CA ASP A 253 4.14 -17.80 2.50
C ASP A 253 2.69 -17.74 3.06
N ARG A 254 2.34 -16.67 3.77
CA ARG A 254 1.02 -16.44 4.39
C ARG A 254 0.27 -15.24 3.78
N VAL A 255 0.28 -15.16 2.46
CA VAL A 255 -0.43 -14.12 1.71
C VAL A 255 -1.89 -14.52 1.44
N MET A 256 -2.83 -13.65 1.78
CA MET A 256 -4.24 -13.72 1.41
C MET A 256 -4.61 -12.55 0.50
N ILE A 257 -5.15 -12.82 -0.69
CA ILE A 257 -5.73 -11.79 -1.54
C ILE A 257 -7.21 -11.60 -1.23
N PHE A 258 -7.73 -10.39 -1.33
CA PHE A 258 -9.16 -10.15 -1.18
C PHE A 258 -9.59 -8.91 -1.96
N GLY A 259 -10.86 -8.88 -2.35
CA GLY A 259 -11.41 -7.75 -3.07
C GLY A 259 -12.92 -7.72 -3.06
N GLU A 260 -13.46 -6.56 -3.42
CA GLU A 260 -14.89 -6.26 -3.49
C GLU A 260 -15.30 -5.94 -4.94
N SER A 261 -16.49 -6.40 -5.37
CA SER A 261 -17.05 -6.11 -6.69
C SER A 261 -16.11 -6.51 -7.84
N ALA A 262 -15.63 -5.57 -8.65
CA ALA A 262 -14.62 -5.85 -9.68
C ALA A 262 -13.31 -6.39 -9.10
N GLY A 263 -12.93 -5.97 -7.89
CA GLY A 263 -11.79 -6.52 -7.17
C GLY A 263 -12.01 -7.97 -6.73
N ALA A 264 -13.25 -8.35 -6.43
CA ALA A 264 -13.64 -9.74 -6.16
C ALA A 264 -13.59 -10.60 -7.44
N VAL A 265 -14.04 -10.07 -8.58
CA VAL A 265 -13.91 -10.73 -9.89
C VAL A 265 -12.43 -10.90 -10.26
N ASN A 266 -11.61 -9.87 -10.05
CA ASN A 266 -10.18 -9.92 -10.28
C ASN A 266 -9.49 -10.93 -9.35
N THR A 267 -9.90 -11.00 -8.08
CA THR A 267 -9.47 -12.03 -7.12
C THR A 267 -9.77 -13.44 -7.65
N CYS A 268 -10.99 -13.70 -8.14
CA CYS A 268 -11.32 -14.97 -8.81
C CYS A 268 -10.43 -15.24 -10.02
N ALA A 269 -10.17 -14.22 -10.85
CA ALA A 269 -9.32 -14.36 -12.03
C ALA A 269 -7.87 -14.72 -11.66
N LEU A 270 -7.33 -14.16 -10.58
CA LEU A 270 -6.01 -14.50 -10.05
C LEU A 270 -5.96 -15.94 -9.55
N VAL A 271 -6.99 -16.40 -8.83
CA VAL A 271 -7.11 -17.82 -8.41
C VAL A 271 -7.06 -18.77 -9.62
N GLY A 272 -7.66 -18.37 -10.75
CA GLY A 272 -7.64 -19.16 -11.98
C GLY A 272 -6.40 -18.97 -12.87
N ALA A 273 -5.53 -18.00 -12.58
CA ALA A 273 -4.42 -17.63 -13.46
C ALA A 273 -3.17 -18.46 -13.16
N PRO A 274 -2.64 -19.25 -14.13
CA PRO A 274 -1.41 -20.01 -13.90
C PRO A 274 -0.20 -19.14 -13.54
N ALA A 275 -0.16 -17.90 -14.04
CA ALA A 275 0.90 -16.94 -13.74
C ALA A 275 0.86 -16.41 -12.29
N ALA A 276 -0.28 -16.53 -11.59
CA ALA A 276 -0.39 -16.14 -10.19
C ALA A 276 -0.21 -17.31 -9.21
N ALA A 277 0.02 -18.53 -9.72
CA ALA A 277 0.15 -19.72 -8.90
C ALA A 277 1.37 -19.61 -7.96
N GLY A 278 1.14 -19.82 -6.67
CA GLY A 278 2.17 -19.72 -5.64
C GLY A 278 2.47 -18.30 -5.15
N LEU A 279 1.75 -17.27 -5.62
CA LEU A 279 1.89 -15.90 -5.11
C LEU A 279 1.00 -15.61 -3.88
N PHE A 280 0.05 -16.50 -3.57
CA PHE A 280 -0.82 -16.39 -2.39
C PHE A 280 -1.36 -17.77 -1.98
N SER A 281 -1.83 -17.84 -0.73
CA SER A 281 -2.26 -19.07 -0.06
C SER A 281 -3.76 -19.08 0.26
N ALA A 282 -4.43 -17.92 0.24
CA ALA A 282 -5.86 -17.78 0.50
C ALA A 282 -6.50 -16.65 -0.31
N ALA A 283 -7.83 -16.70 -0.47
CA ALA A 283 -8.60 -15.68 -1.19
C ALA A 283 -9.96 -15.41 -0.53
N ILE A 284 -10.39 -14.14 -0.47
CA ILE A 284 -11.76 -13.73 -0.09
C ILE A 284 -12.40 -12.94 -1.24
N VAL A 285 -13.61 -13.34 -1.63
CA VAL A 285 -14.36 -12.77 -2.77
C VAL A 285 -15.63 -12.10 -2.23
N GLN A 286 -15.66 -10.77 -2.17
CA GLN A 286 -16.78 -10.01 -1.60
C GLN A 286 -17.65 -9.42 -2.72
N SER A 287 -18.92 -9.82 -2.81
CA SER A 287 -19.88 -9.27 -3.79
C SER A 287 -19.41 -9.35 -5.26
N GLY A 288 -18.66 -10.39 -5.60
CA GLY A 288 -18.28 -10.78 -6.96
C GLY A 288 -18.42 -12.28 -7.17
N THR A 289 -18.24 -12.75 -8.39
CA THR A 289 -18.45 -14.16 -8.75
C THR A 289 -17.29 -14.70 -9.57
N CYS A 290 -16.99 -15.97 -9.31
CA CYS A 290 -16.30 -16.87 -10.22
C CYS A 290 -17.38 -17.72 -10.94
#